data_AF-A0A178YD01-F1
#
_entry.id   AF-A0A178YD01-F1
#
_cell.length_a   1.000
_cell.length_b   1.000
_cell.length_c   1.000
_cell.angle_alpha   90.00
_cell.angle_beta   90.00
_cell.angle_gamma   90.00
#
_symmetry.space_group_name_H-M   'P 1'
#
loop_
_entity.id
_entity.type
_entity.pdbx_description
1 polymer ?
#
loop_
_entity_poly.entity_id
_entity_poly.type
_entity_poly.pdbx_seq_one_letter_code
_entity_poly.pdbx_strand_id
1 'polypeptide(L)'
;MGKFLEFLGGAIVLGTLALVAMTLVPSLDMKTLVTILPWAFPAVAGGLILVAFGSMLDHLAAIRSASEKQAEIFQQLLERRNPPKKD
;
A
#
# COMPACT_ATOMS: atom_id res chain seq x y z
N MET A 1 -4.68 4.37 5.62
CA MET A 1 -4.14 4.91 4.35
C MET A 1 -3.64 3.79 3.45
N GLY A 2 -3.13 2.67 3.99
CA GLY A 2 -2.68 1.54 3.18
C GLY A 2 -3.75 0.98 2.25
N LYS A 3 -4.95 0.70 2.78
CA LYS A 3 -6.14 0.33 1.98
C LYS A 3 -6.46 1.25 0.79
N PHE A 4 -6.18 2.56 0.89
CA PHE A 4 -6.43 3.48 -0.22
C PHE A 4 -5.38 3.29 -1.33
N LEU A 5 -4.10 3.17 -0.97
CA LEU A 5 -3.03 2.90 -1.94
C LEU A 5 -3.19 1.51 -2.57
N GLU A 6 -3.60 0.53 -1.79
CA GLU A 6 -3.92 -0.82 -2.26
C GLU A 6 -5.06 -0.79 -3.28
N PHE A 7 -6.16 -0.13 -2.96
CA PHE A 7 -7.28 0.03 -3.87
C PHE A 7 -6.87 0.80 -5.14
N LEU A 8 -6.15 1.91 -5.00
CA LEU A 8 -5.74 2.75 -6.12
C LEU A 8 -4.77 2.01 -7.06
N GLY A 9 -3.76 1.34 -6.50
CA GLY A 9 -2.82 0.53 -7.26
C GLY A 9 -3.52 -0.63 -7.97
N GLY A 10 -4.44 -1.33 -7.28
CA GLY A 10 -5.26 -2.38 -7.88
C GLY A 10 -6.15 -1.87 -9.02
N ALA A 11 -6.78 -0.71 -8.85
CA ALA A 11 -7.59 -0.07 -9.88
C ALA A 11 -6.76 0.31 -11.11
N ILE A 12 -5.52 0.81 -10.92
CA ILE A 12 -4.60 1.11 -12.02
C ILE A 12 -4.23 -0.17 -12.79
N VAL A 13 -3.89 -1.26 -12.08
CA VAL A 13 -3.53 -2.54 -12.72
C VAL A 13 -4.72 -3.08 -13.52
N LEU A 14 -5.90 -3.20 -12.89
CA LEU A 14 -7.09 -3.73 -13.54
C LEU A 14 -7.54 -2.84 -14.70
N GLY A 15 -7.52 -1.52 -14.53
CA GLY A 15 -7.87 -0.56 -15.58
C GLY A 15 -6.92 -0.64 -16.77
N THR A 16 -5.61 -0.77 -16.52
CA THR A 16 -4.60 -0.92 -17.58
C THR A 16 -4.81 -2.23 -18.34
N LEU A 17 -5.01 -3.34 -17.64
CA LEU A 17 -5.26 -4.64 -18.27
C LEU A 17 -6.56 -4.64 -19.08
N ALA A 18 -7.62 -4.01 -18.56
CA ALA A 18 -8.89 -3.86 -19.28
C ALA A 18 -8.73 -3.03 -20.56
N LEU A 19 -8.00 -1.91 -20.50
CA LEU A 19 -7.67 -1.09 -21.67
C LEU A 19 -6.89 -1.88 -22.71
N VAL A 20 -5.84 -2.59 -22.29
CA VAL A 20 -5.05 -3.44 -23.19
C VAL A 20 -5.93 -4.50 -23.85
N ALA A 21 -6.77 -5.18 -23.07
CA ALA A 21 -7.71 -6.16 -23.61
C ALA A 21 -8.66 -5.55 -24.64
N MET A 22 -9.28 -4.40 -24.33
CA MET A 22 -10.17 -3.69 -25.25
C MET A 22 -9.49 -3.30 -26.56
N THR A 23 -8.20 -2.95 -26.53
CA THR A 23 -7.44 -2.62 -27.74
C THR A 23 -7.08 -3.84 -28.59
N LEU A 24 -6.97 -5.03 -27.98
CA LEU A 24 -6.54 -6.28 -28.63
C LEU A 24 -7.70 -7.20 -29.05
N VAL A 25 -8.88 -7.03 -28.48
CA VAL A 25 -10.09 -7.82 -28.82
C VAL A 25 -10.51 -7.72 -30.29
N PRO A 26 -10.48 -6.54 -30.95
CA PRO A 26 -10.91 -6.42 -32.35
C PRO A 26 -10.00 -7.19 -33.33
N SER A 27 -8.69 -7.20 -33.09
CA SER A 27 -7.74 -8.09 -33.73
C SER A 27 -6.49 -8.23 -32.86
N LEU A 28 -6.07 -9.48 -32.63
CA LEU A 28 -4.81 -9.78 -31.95
C LEU A 28 -3.65 -9.50 -32.90
N ASP A 29 -3.29 -8.22 -33.01
CA ASP A 29 -2.15 -7.74 -33.76
C ASP A 29 -0.94 -7.51 -32.83
N MET A 30 0.15 -8.24 -33.10
CA MET A 30 1.41 -8.08 -32.36
C MET A 30 2.01 -6.69 -32.51
N LYS A 31 1.74 -5.99 -33.62
CA LYS A 31 2.22 -4.62 -33.81
C LYS A 31 1.55 -3.67 -32.81
N THR A 32 0.25 -3.84 -32.58
CA THR A 32 -0.51 -3.09 -31.57
C THR A 32 0.00 -3.39 -30.17
N LEU A 33 0.27 -4.66 -29.85
CA LEU A 33 0.83 -5.05 -28.55
C LEU A 33 2.18 -4.37 -28.29
N VAL A 34 3.13 -4.46 -29.23
CA VAL A 34 4.46 -3.83 -29.11
C VAL A 34 4.37 -2.32 -28.96
N THR A 35 3.35 -1.68 -29.56
CA THR A 35 3.14 -0.24 -29.45
C THR A 35 2.63 0.18 -28.07
N ILE A 36 1.77 -0.63 -27.45
CA ILE A 36 1.14 -0.31 -26.16
C ILE A 36 2.00 -0.77 -24.97
N LEU A 37 2.83 -1.79 -25.15
CA LEU A 37 3.64 -2.40 -24.09
C LEU A 37 4.53 -1.42 -23.30
N PRO A 38 5.21 -0.43 -23.92
CA PRO A 38 6.02 0.56 -23.20
C PRO A 38 5.23 1.42 -22.21
N TRP A 39 3.91 1.52 -22.40
CA TRP A 39 3.01 2.27 -21.53
C TRP A 39 2.31 1.36 -20.52
N ALA A 40 1.83 0.20 -20.97
CA ALA A 40 1.14 -0.76 -20.12
C ALA A 40 2.07 -1.35 -19.04
N PHE A 41 3.32 -1.65 -19.40
CA PHE A 41 4.29 -2.24 -18.47
C PHE A 41 4.57 -1.35 -17.25
N PRO A 42 4.99 -0.07 -17.40
CA PRO A 42 5.22 0.79 -16.25
C PRO A 42 3.94 1.10 -15.48
N ALA A 43 2.78 1.17 -16.13
CA ALA A 43 1.50 1.37 -15.44
C ALA A 43 1.16 0.18 -14.52
N VAL A 44 1.30 -1.06 -15.01
CA VAL A 44 1.09 -2.27 -14.19
C VAL A 44 2.14 -2.36 -13.09
N ALA A 45 3.43 -2.16 -13.41
CA ALA A 45 4.49 -2.19 -12.41
C ALA A 45 4.28 -1.15 -11.30
N GLY A 46 3.95 0.09 -11.68
CA GLY A 46 3.64 1.17 -10.73
C GLY A 46 2.41 0.89 -9.88
N GLY A 47 1.35 0.32 -10.48
CA GLY A 47 0.16 -0.11 -9.74
C GLY A 47 0.46 -1.21 -8.72
N LEU A 48 1.28 -2.22 -9.08
CA LEU A 48 1.73 -3.26 -8.15
C LEU A 48 2.59 -2.71 -7.02
N ILE A 49 3.48 -1.76 -7.32
CA ILE A 49 4.28 -1.06 -6.31
C ILE A 49 3.34 -0.33 -5.33
N LEU A 50 2.35 0.42 -5.83
CA LEU A 50 1.35 1.09 -4.99
C LEU A 50 0.61 0.12 -4.08
N VAL A 51 0.21 -1.05 -4.60
CA VAL A 51 -0.42 -2.11 -3.81
C VAL A 51 0.49 -2.57 -2.67
N ALA A 52 1.75 -2.89 -2.98
CA ALA A 52 2.72 -3.34 -2.00
C ALA A 52 3.00 -2.26 -0.93
N PHE A 53 3.15 -1.00 -1.34
CA PHE A 53 3.31 0.12 -0.43
C PHE A 53 2.08 0.33 0.46
N GLY A 54 0.87 0.15 -0.09
CA GLY A 54 -0.36 0.19 0.69
C GLY A 54 -0.35 -0.83 1.81
N SER A 55 -0.06 -2.10 1.50
CA SER A 55 0.07 -3.16 2.49
C SER A 55 1.15 -2.87 3.54
N MET A 56 2.32 -2.39 3.10
CA MET A 56 3.43 -2.04 4.00
C MET A 56 3.06 -0.92 4.99
N LEU A 57 2.30 0.09 4.55
CA LEU A 57 1.85 1.18 5.44
C LEU A 57 0.91 0.68 6.53
N ASP A 58 0.04 -0.28 6.23
CA ASP A 58 -0.85 -0.87 7.23
C ASP A 58 -0.05 -1.68 8.26
N HIS A 59 1.01 -2.37 7.83
CA HIS A 59 1.97 -3.01 8.75
C HIS A 59 2.71 -1.99 9.64
N LEU A 60 3.19 -0.88 9.08
CA LEU A 60 3.86 0.17 9.84
C LEU A 60 2.92 0.84 10.85
N ALA A 61 1.66 1.05 10.49
CA ALA A 61 0.65 1.57 11.40
C ALA A 61 0.40 0.61 12.58
N ALA A 62 0.37 -0.70 12.33
CA ALA A 62 0.25 -1.70 13.37
C ALA A 62 1.45 -1.70 14.32
N ILE A 63 2.68 -1.63 13.77
CA ILE A 63 3.92 -1.52 14.57
C ILE A 63 3.89 -0.27 15.43
N ARG A 64 3.54 0.89 14.84
CA ARG A 64 3.44 2.16 15.57
C ARG A 64 2.46 2.06 16.74
N SER A 65 1.27 1.50 16.52
CA SER A 65 0.28 1.31 17.59
C SER A 65 0.80 0.40 18.70
N ALA A 66 1.51 -0.67 18.37
CA ALA A 66 2.13 -1.54 19.35
C ALA A 66 3.23 -0.82 20.16
N SER A 67 4.08 -0.02 19.49
CA SER A 67 5.11 0.79 20.14
C SER A 67 4.53 1.86 21.06
N GLU A 68 3.44 2.52 20.65
CA GLU A 68 2.73 3.50 21.48
C GLU A 68 2.19 2.84 22.77
N LYS A 69 1.59 1.65 22.66
CA LYS A 69 1.15 0.87 23.83
C LYS A 69 2.30 0.47 24.75
N GLN A 70 3.45 0.07 24.18
CA GLN A 70 4.63 -0.27 24.98
C GLN A 70 5.17 0.95 25.75
N ALA A 71 5.19 2.12 25.10
CA ALA A 71 5.61 3.37 25.74
C ALA A 71 4.67 3.75 26.90
N GLU A 72 3.35 3.59 26.71
CA GLU A 72 2.36 3.84 27.77
C GLU A 72 2.56 2.92 28.98
N ILE A 73 2.75 1.62 28.78
CA ILE A 73 3.03 0.67 29.88
C ILE A 73 4.31 1.06 30.62
N PHE A 74 5.36 1.47 29.90
CA PHE A 74 6.61 1.90 30.52
C PHE A 74 6.43 3.16 31.38
N GLN A 75 5.62 4.13 30.91
CA GLN A 75 5.26 5.31 31.70
C GLN A 75 4.48 4.93 32.98
N GLN A 76 3.48 4.05 32.87
CA GLN A 76 2.73 3.58 34.05
C GLN A 76 3.62 2.88 35.08
N LEU A 77 4.64 2.13 34.64
CA LEU A 77 5.62 1.50 35.52
C LEU A 77 6.52 2.53 36.22
N LEU A 78 6.93 3.59 35.53
CA LEU A 78 7.71 4.69 36.11
C LEU A 78 6.90 5.47 37.16
N GLU A 79 5.64 5.80 36.84
CA GLU A 79 4.73 6.47 37.77
C GLU A 79 4.44 5.62 39.01
N ARG A 80 4.22 4.31 38.86
CA ARG A 80 4.09 3.40 40.01
C ARG A 80 5.34 3.34 40.88
N ARG A 81 6.54 3.48 40.30
CA ARG A 81 7.81 3.42 41.03
C ARG A 81 8.09 4.71 41.81
N ASN A 82 7.54 5.84 41.37
CA ASN A 82 7.71 7.14 42.02
C ASN A 82 6.35 7.63 42.56
N PRO A 83 5.81 7.02 43.63
CA PRO A 83 4.57 7.51 44.22
C PRO A 83 4.76 8.97 44.66
N PRO A 84 3.78 9.85 44.42
CA PRO A 84 3.87 11.24 44.86
C PRO A 84 4.10 11.23 46.37
N LYS A 85 5.21 11.85 46.79
CA LYS A 85 5.51 12.06 48.21
C LYS A 85 4.35 12.87 48.76
N LYS A 86 3.52 12.22 49.59
CA LYS A 86 2.45 12.86 50.34
C LYS A 86 3.14 13.78 51.35
N ASP A 87 3.14 15.07 51.06
CA ASP A 87 3.37 16.13 52.05
C ASP A 87 2.14 16.26 52.96
#